data_AF-A0A3D1B2A6-F1
#
_entry.id   AF-A0A3D1B2A6-F1
#
_cell.length_a   1.000
_cell.length_b   1.000
_cell.length_c   1.000
_cell.angle_alpha   90.00
_cell.angle_beta   90.00
_cell.angle_gamma   90.00
#
_symmetry.space_group_name_H-M   'P 1'
#
loop_
_entity.id
_entity.type
_entity.pdbx_description
1 polymer ?
#
loop_
_entity_poly.entity_id
_entity_poly.type
_entity_poly.pdbx_seq_one_letter_code
_entity_poly.pdbx_strand_id
1 'polypeptide(L)'
;VEAGERLSADDGLALFASPDLLAIGYMANLVRERMHGDKTYFNVNRHLNPTDVCVASCRLCAFGKKARDPKAYTMSLEQVWETAATGWSEAITEFHIVGGLHPELSFDWFCQML
;
A
#
# COMPACT_ATOMS: atom_id res chain seq x y z
N VAL A 1 -24.84 6.23 13.48
CA VAL A 1 -24.09 7.41 12.98
C VAL A 1 -24.26 8.62 13.88
N GLU A 2 -25.49 9.13 14.05
CA GLU A 2 -25.76 10.30 14.92
C GLU A 2 -25.30 10.10 16.37
N ALA A 3 -25.65 8.96 16.97
CA ALA A 3 -25.26 8.61 18.34
C ALA A 3 -23.74 8.47 18.56
N GLY A 4 -22.92 8.43 17.50
CA GLY A 4 -21.46 8.31 17.62
C GLY A 4 -20.97 6.95 18.15
N GLU A 5 -21.85 5.96 18.21
CA GLU A 5 -21.54 4.63 18.73
C GLU A 5 -20.84 3.74 17.69
N ARG A 6 -20.06 2.78 18.20
CA ARG A 6 -19.38 1.78 17.38
C ARG A 6 -20.40 0.78 16.84
N LEU A 7 -20.37 0.56 15.53
CA LEU A 7 -21.17 -0.48 14.88
C LEU A 7 -20.69 -1.88 15.27
N SER A 8 -21.63 -2.80 15.37
CA SER A 8 -21.38 -4.23 15.54
C SER A 8 -20.98 -4.89 14.20
N ALA A 9 -20.58 -6.16 14.24
CA ALA A 9 -20.34 -6.94 13.03
C ALA A 9 -21.61 -7.15 12.20
N ASP A 10 -22.76 -7.36 12.86
CA ASP A 10 -24.06 -7.58 12.21
C ASP A 10 -24.53 -6.31 11.48
N ASP A 11 -24.31 -5.14 12.06
CA ASP A 11 -24.56 -3.85 11.39
C ASP A 11 -23.72 -3.73 10.11
N GLY A 12 -22.45 -4.16 10.16
CA GLY A 12 -21.57 -4.17 9.00
C GLY A 12 -22.08 -5.07 7.88
N LEU A 13 -22.58 -6.27 8.20
CA LEU A 13 -23.19 -7.18 7.23
C LEU A 13 -24.48 -6.59 6.63
N ALA A 14 -25.32 -5.97 7.45
CA ALA A 14 -26.54 -5.32 6.99
C ALA A 14 -26.23 -4.15 6.03
N LEU A 15 -25.24 -3.33 6.34
CA LEU A 15 -24.78 -2.25 5.47
C LEU A 15 -24.21 -2.79 4.15
N PHE A 16 -23.41 -3.86 4.20
CA PHE A 16 -22.82 -4.47 3.00
C PHE A 16 -23.88 -5.07 2.07
N ALA A 17 -24.96 -5.62 2.62
CA ALA A 17 -26.06 -6.21 1.85
C ALA A 17 -27.07 -5.17 1.32
N SER A 18 -27.02 -3.93 1.79
CA SER A 18 -27.98 -2.89 1.41
C SER A 18 -27.70 -2.36 0.00
N PRO A 19 -28.75 -2.22 -0.85
CA PRO A 19 -28.61 -1.64 -2.19
C PRO A 19 -28.60 -0.10 -2.18
N ASP A 20 -28.91 0.54 -1.04
CA ASP A 20 -29.00 2.00 -0.94
C ASP A 20 -27.62 2.64 -0.70
N LEU A 21 -26.83 2.70 -1.76
CA LEU A 21 -25.50 3.28 -1.74
C LEU A 21 -25.51 4.77 -1.33
N LEU A 22 -26.56 5.52 -1.65
CA LEU A 22 -26.63 6.95 -1.36
C LEU A 22 -26.82 7.19 0.14
N ALA A 23 -27.72 6.44 0.78
CA ALA A 23 -27.89 6.53 2.24
C ALA A 23 -26.59 6.14 2.97
N ILE A 24 -25.92 5.07 2.52
CA ILE A 24 -24.64 4.63 3.11
C ILE A 24 -23.55 5.69 2.89
N GLY A 25 -23.44 6.24 1.69
CA GLY A 25 -22.48 7.29 1.35
C GLY A 25 -22.70 8.56 2.17
N TYR A 26 -23.97 8.98 2.35
CA TYR A 26 -24.34 10.12 3.19
C TYR A 26 -23.92 9.90 4.65
N MET A 27 -24.26 8.73 5.21
CA MET A 27 -23.86 8.32 6.56
C MET A 27 -22.34 8.30 6.75
N ALA A 28 -21.59 7.78 5.77
CA ALA A 28 -20.13 7.79 5.79
C ALA A 28 -19.57 9.21 5.72
N ASN A 29 -20.16 10.08 4.90
CA ASN A 29 -19.74 11.47 4.76
C ASN A 29 -19.93 12.26 6.06
N LEU A 30 -21.05 12.06 6.77
CA LEU A 30 -21.28 12.67 8.09
C LEU A 30 -20.14 12.36 9.08
N VAL A 31 -19.65 11.12 9.09
CA VAL A 31 -18.53 10.72 9.96
C VAL A 31 -17.21 11.33 9.48
N ARG A 32 -16.96 11.32 8.16
CA ARG A 32 -15.77 11.92 7.54
C ARG A 32 -15.67 13.41 7.85
N GLU A 33 -16.74 14.17 7.65
CA GLU A 33 -16.78 15.61 7.91
C GLU A 33 -16.65 15.91 9.42
N ARG A 34 -17.26 15.11 10.29
CA ARG A 34 -17.07 15.23 11.74
C ARG A 34 -15.61 15.06 12.16
N MET A 35 -14.87 14.15 11.53
CA MET A 35 -13.47 13.86 11.87
C MET A 35 -12.48 14.78 11.16
N HIS A 36 -12.80 15.25 9.95
CA HIS A 36 -11.82 15.86 9.05
C HIS A 36 -12.28 17.19 8.41
N GLY A 37 -13.52 17.63 8.65
CA GLY A 37 -14.13 18.78 7.97
C GLY A 37 -14.07 18.61 6.46
N ASP A 38 -13.66 19.66 5.74
CA ASP A 38 -13.45 19.64 4.28
C ASP A 38 -12.00 19.31 3.87
N LYS A 39 -11.13 18.94 4.82
CA LYS A 39 -9.72 18.68 4.51
C LYS A 39 -9.55 17.37 3.76
N THR A 40 -8.77 17.38 2.69
CA THR A 40 -8.34 16.17 1.98
C THR A 40 -6.81 16.13 2.01
N TYR A 41 -6.25 15.12 2.67
CA TYR A 41 -4.82 14.98 2.87
C TYR A 41 -4.16 14.28 1.68
N PHE A 42 -2.97 14.74 1.32
CA PHE A 42 -2.08 14.08 0.37
C PHE A 42 -0.63 14.34 0.79
N ASN A 43 0.29 13.53 0.29
CA ASN A 43 1.73 13.80 0.35
C ASN A 43 2.36 13.43 -0.99
N VAL A 44 3.63 13.79 -1.17
CA VAL A 44 4.43 13.37 -2.31
C VAL A 44 5.40 12.30 -1.80
N ASN A 45 5.07 11.05 -2.06
CA ASN A 45 5.90 9.89 -1.74
C ASN A 45 6.49 9.28 -3.01
N ARG A 46 7.45 8.37 -2.83
CA ARG A 46 8.04 7.60 -3.91
C ARG A 46 8.04 6.12 -3.62
N HIS A 47 7.54 5.33 -4.57
CA HIS A 47 7.63 3.88 -4.50
C HIS A 47 8.99 3.38 -4.98
N LEU A 48 9.52 2.39 -4.26
CA LEU A 48 10.71 1.66 -4.62
C LEU A 48 10.43 0.17 -4.42
N ASN A 49 10.50 -0.61 -5.49
CA ASN A 49 10.19 -2.03 -5.46
C ASN A 49 11.46 -2.80 -5.82
N PRO A 50 12.25 -3.29 -4.85
CA PRO A 50 13.55 -3.89 -5.16
C PRO A 50 13.47 -5.23 -5.88
N THR A 51 12.34 -5.93 -5.80
CA THR A 51 12.16 -7.24 -6.45
C THR A 51 10.69 -7.59 -6.59
N ASP A 52 10.35 -8.34 -7.65
CA ASP A 52 9.06 -9.01 -7.81
C ASP A 52 9.10 -10.53 -7.57
N VAL A 53 10.26 -11.05 -7.17
CA VAL A 53 10.46 -12.44 -6.74
C VAL A 53 9.81 -12.64 -5.38
N CYS A 54 8.89 -13.59 -5.28
CA CYS A 54 8.14 -13.81 -4.04
C CYS A 54 7.73 -15.27 -3.88
N VAL A 55 7.93 -15.82 -2.67
CA VAL A 55 7.54 -17.21 -2.35
C VAL A 55 6.05 -17.40 -2.09
N ALA A 56 5.31 -16.33 -1.74
CA ALA A 56 3.92 -16.43 -1.27
C ALA A 56 2.92 -16.89 -2.34
N SER A 57 3.23 -16.69 -3.64
CA SER A 57 2.39 -17.14 -4.77
C SER A 57 0.92 -16.72 -4.67
N CYS A 58 0.65 -15.49 -4.22
CA CYS A 58 -0.68 -14.96 -4.02
C CYS A 58 -1.45 -14.82 -5.36
N ARG A 59 -2.67 -15.35 -5.44
CA ARG A 59 -3.46 -15.40 -6.71
C ARG A 59 -3.80 -14.04 -7.33
N LEU A 60 -3.83 -12.99 -6.51
CA LEU A 60 -4.20 -11.62 -6.92
C LEU A 60 -2.97 -10.72 -7.10
N CYS A 61 -1.76 -11.22 -6.85
CA CYS A 61 -0.55 -10.43 -6.87
C CYS A 61 0.21 -10.63 -8.18
N ALA A 62 0.67 -9.54 -8.79
CA ALA A 62 1.58 -9.60 -9.93
C ALA A 62 3.02 -9.96 -9.53
N PHE A 63 3.35 -9.83 -8.24
CA PHE A 63 4.58 -10.38 -7.67
C PHE A 63 4.35 -11.85 -7.32
N GLY A 64 5.40 -12.65 -7.28
CA GLY A 64 5.26 -14.12 -7.22
C GLY A 64 6.01 -14.82 -8.34
N LYS A 65 6.88 -14.09 -9.04
CA LYS A 65 7.82 -14.72 -9.96
C LYS A 65 8.79 -15.57 -9.15
N LYS A 66 9.16 -16.71 -9.71
CA LYS A 66 10.24 -17.54 -9.16
C LYS A 66 11.57 -16.86 -9.49
N ALA A 67 12.60 -17.07 -8.67
CA ALA A 67 13.92 -16.47 -8.89
C ALA A 67 14.51 -16.76 -10.29
N ARG A 68 14.13 -17.89 -10.91
CA ARG A 68 14.57 -18.30 -12.25
C ARG A 68 13.58 -17.94 -13.37
N ASP A 69 12.50 -17.23 -13.07
CA ASP A 69 11.57 -16.76 -14.09
C ASP A 69 12.30 -15.72 -14.97
N PRO A 70 12.30 -15.86 -16.31
CA PRO A 70 13.02 -14.95 -17.20
C PRO A 70 12.49 -13.52 -17.16
N LYS A 71 11.30 -13.29 -16.59
CA LYS A 71 10.73 -11.96 -16.40
C LYS A 71 10.95 -11.42 -14.99
N ALA A 72 11.53 -12.19 -14.06
CA ALA A 72 11.80 -11.74 -12.70
C ALA A 72 12.90 -10.69 -12.68
N TYR A 73 12.85 -9.83 -11.67
CA TYR A 73 13.96 -8.94 -11.37
C TYR A 73 14.22 -8.86 -9.87
N THR A 74 15.50 -8.67 -9.55
CA THR A 74 15.97 -8.27 -8.23
C THR A 74 17.04 -7.21 -8.46
N MET A 75 16.80 -6.02 -7.94
CA MET A 75 17.72 -4.89 -8.06
C MET A 75 18.96 -5.12 -7.21
N SER A 76 20.12 -4.66 -7.67
CA SER A 76 21.29 -4.48 -6.80
C SER A 76 21.09 -3.28 -5.87
N LEU A 77 21.93 -3.15 -4.83
CA LEU A 77 21.89 -1.99 -3.94
C LEU A 77 22.15 -0.69 -4.71
N GLU A 78 23.09 -0.72 -5.65
CA GLU A 78 23.41 0.43 -6.50
C GLU A 78 22.22 0.84 -7.37
N GLN A 79 21.52 -0.14 -7.97
CA GLN A 79 20.31 0.13 -8.74
C GLN A 79 19.20 0.70 -7.87
N VAL A 80 19.07 0.23 -6.62
CA VAL A 80 18.11 0.78 -5.65
C VAL A 80 18.41 2.25 -5.38
N TRP A 81 19.65 2.59 -5.03
CA TRP A 81 20.03 3.98 -4.73
C TRP A 81 19.93 4.89 -5.95
N GLU A 82 20.34 4.42 -7.13
CA GLU A 82 20.19 5.17 -8.38
C GLU A 82 18.72 5.42 -8.70
N THR A 83 17.86 4.41 -8.53
CA THR A 83 16.41 4.55 -8.73
C THR A 83 15.79 5.51 -7.72
N ALA A 84 16.25 5.50 -6.46
CA ALA A 84 15.81 6.43 -5.44
C ALA A 84 16.21 7.88 -5.77
N ALA A 85 17.44 8.07 -6.27
CA ALA A 85 17.99 9.38 -6.61
C ALA A 85 17.42 9.98 -7.91
N THR A 86 17.09 9.14 -8.90
CA THR A 86 16.69 9.59 -10.24
C THR A 86 15.46 10.49 -10.20
N GLY A 87 15.58 11.78 -10.49
CA GLY A 87 14.43 12.70 -10.45
C GLY A 87 13.89 12.99 -9.05
N TRP A 88 14.72 12.80 -8.02
CA TRP A 88 14.42 13.27 -6.67
C TRP A 88 14.24 14.80 -6.64
N SER A 89 13.36 15.28 -5.75
CA SER A 89 13.23 16.69 -5.38
C SER A 89 12.85 16.83 -3.92
N GLU A 90 13.05 18.01 -3.34
CA GLU A 90 12.67 18.31 -1.95
C GLU A 90 11.16 18.15 -1.67
N ALA A 91 10.32 18.09 -2.70
CA ALA A 91 8.90 17.83 -2.54
C ALA A 91 8.64 16.39 -2.05
N ILE A 92 9.52 15.43 -2.35
CA ILE A 92 9.37 14.03 -1.92
C ILE A 92 9.75 13.95 -0.44
N THR A 93 8.78 13.60 0.40
CA THR A 93 8.98 13.55 1.86
C THR A 93 9.21 12.15 2.41
N GLU A 94 8.91 11.10 1.64
CA GLU A 94 9.06 9.71 2.09
C GLU A 94 9.21 8.71 0.93
N PHE A 95 9.82 7.57 1.24
CA PHE A 95 9.89 6.40 0.37
C PHE A 95 9.00 5.29 0.90
N HIS A 96 8.22 4.67 0.02
CA HIS A 96 7.44 3.47 0.27
C HIS A 96 8.16 2.30 -0.41
N ILE A 97 8.83 1.49 0.39
CA ILE A 97 9.63 0.37 -0.11
C ILE A 97 8.83 -0.93 0.06
N VAL A 98 8.38 -1.50 -1.05
CA VAL A 98 7.52 -2.70 -1.07
C VAL A 98 8.04 -3.66 -2.12
N GLY A 99 8.18 -4.94 -1.79
CA GLY A 99 8.71 -5.93 -2.72
C GLY A 99 8.11 -7.31 -2.49
N GLY A 100 8.57 -8.26 -3.29
CA GLY A 100 8.32 -9.67 -3.06
C GLY A 100 9.06 -10.21 -1.83
N LEU A 101 8.55 -11.31 -1.27
CA LEU A 101 9.24 -12.08 -0.22
C LEU A 101 10.34 -12.92 -0.86
N HIS A 102 11.48 -12.30 -1.13
CA HIS A 102 12.61 -12.94 -1.81
C HIS A 102 13.28 -13.98 -0.89
N PRO A 103 13.43 -15.25 -1.31
CA PRO A 103 13.94 -16.31 -0.43
C PRO A 103 15.44 -16.20 -0.12
N GLU A 104 16.20 -15.53 -0.98
CA GLU A 104 17.66 -15.45 -0.87
C GLU A 104 18.19 -14.07 -0.39
N LEU A 105 17.34 -13.03 -0.33
CA LEU A 105 17.78 -11.74 0.21
C LEU A 105 17.78 -11.82 1.73
N SER A 106 18.92 -11.51 2.34
CA SER A 106 19.07 -11.53 3.79
C SER A 106 18.46 -10.29 4.43
N PHE A 107 18.22 -10.35 5.74
CA PHE A 107 17.87 -9.17 6.52
C PHE A 107 18.94 -8.06 6.39
N ASP A 108 20.21 -8.45 6.42
CA ASP A 108 21.35 -7.52 6.28
C ASP A 108 21.33 -6.78 4.94
N TRP A 109 20.92 -7.43 3.85
CA TRP A 109 20.74 -6.78 2.56
C TRP A 109 19.72 -5.63 2.64
N PHE A 110 18.58 -5.85 3.31
CA PHE A 110 17.59 -4.78 3.52
C PHE A 110 18.10 -3.68 4.46
N CYS A 111 18.92 -4.02 5.45
CA CYS A 111 19.56 -3.02 6.31
C CYS A 111 20.56 -2.16 5.54
N GLN A 112 21.35 -2.75 4.63
CA GLN A 112 22.30 -2.00 3.79
C GLN A 112 21.58 -1.15 2.73
N MET A 113 20.42 -1.59 2.27
CA MET A 113 19.62 -0.86 1.28
C MET A 113 19.11 0.50 1.80
N LEU A 114 18.79 0.59 3.09
CA LEU A 114 18.26 1.79 3.77
C LEU A 114 19.35 2.81 4.08
#